data_AF-A0A2J8NHZ7-F1
#
_entry.id   AF-A0A2J8NHZ7-F1
#
_cell.length_a   1.000
_cell.length_b   1.000
_cell.length_c   1.000
_cell.angle_alpha   90.00
_cell.angle_beta   90.00
_cell.angle_gamma   90.00
#
_symmetry.space_group_name_H-M   'P 1'
#
loop_
_entity.id
_entity.type
_entity.pdbx_description
1 polymer ?
#
loop_
_entity_poly.entity_id
_entity_poly.type
_entity_poly.pdbx_seq_one_letter_code
_entity_poly.pdbx_strand_id
1 'polypeptide(L)'
;EQKRLPAFNRTLALLRQVLKSEDPCHRALAWCYLGMLLERKDTFSTTPMGVHDCGYSGTDPLDCFGKAIEIAKNQPPILNRLAKIFYFLGKQDMAIGTCNMALDVLRDPELNWQAYCTRAKLPALVPDLPPRAHTEPMCLRKPTRSSQFTSLQAEESSHPLIFSTTIHMT
;
A
#
# COMPACT_ATOMS: atom_id res chain seq x y z
N GLU A 1 -20.19 -13.15 8.43
CA GLU A 1 -20.31 -12.00 7.48
C GLU A 1 -20.99 -10.77 8.08
N GLN A 2 -21.87 -10.93 9.08
CA GLN A 2 -22.69 -9.87 9.67
C GLN A 2 -21.95 -8.62 10.18
N LYS A 3 -20.69 -8.74 10.64
CA LYS A 3 -19.84 -7.59 10.97
C LYS A 3 -18.98 -7.09 9.80
N ARG A 4 -18.60 -8.00 8.89
CA ARG A 4 -17.72 -7.70 7.75
C ARG A 4 -18.45 -6.89 6.68
N LEU A 5 -19.71 -7.20 6.39
CA LEU A 5 -20.49 -6.55 5.33
C LEU A 5 -20.76 -5.06 5.63
N PRO A 6 -21.22 -4.66 6.84
CA PRO A 6 -21.38 -3.24 7.17
C PRO A 6 -20.05 -2.48 7.19
N ALA A 7 -18.98 -3.12 7.69
CA ALA A 7 -17.65 -2.52 7.69
C ALA A 7 -17.13 -2.28 6.26
N PHE A 8 -17.36 -3.24 5.35
CA PHE A 8 -17.02 -3.12 3.93
C PHE A 8 -17.74 -1.94 3.27
N ASN A 9 -19.07 -1.88 3.42
CA ASN A 9 -19.88 -0.78 2.87
C ASN A 9 -19.48 0.58 3.46
N ARG A 10 -19.23 0.66 4.77
CA ARG A 10 -18.75 1.88 5.43
C ARG A 10 -17.39 2.31 4.88
N THR A 11 -16.49 1.37 4.62
CA THR A 11 -15.16 1.67 4.09
C THR A 11 -15.24 2.22 2.67
N LEU A 12 -16.12 1.68 1.82
CA LEU A 12 -16.36 2.23 0.48
C LEU A 12 -16.88 3.67 0.53
N ALA A 13 -17.80 3.97 1.44
CA ALA A 13 -18.31 5.32 1.61
C ALA A 13 -17.20 6.30 2.08
N LEU A 14 -16.33 5.88 3.00
CA LEU A 14 -15.20 6.68 3.46
C LEU A 14 -14.18 6.90 2.33
N LEU A 15 -13.79 5.85 1.60
CA LEU A 15 -12.87 5.97 0.48
C LEU A 15 -13.40 6.92 -0.60
N ARG A 16 -14.70 6.87 -0.90
CA ARG A 16 -15.36 7.82 -1.81
C ARG A 16 -15.20 9.28 -1.34
N GLN A 17 -15.19 9.54 -0.04
CA GLN A 17 -14.95 10.89 0.50
C GLN A 17 -13.48 11.27 0.40
N VAL A 18 -12.56 10.36 0.76
CA VAL A 18 -11.10 10.60 0.68
C VAL A 18 -10.65 10.86 -0.76
N LEU A 19 -11.31 10.25 -1.76
CA LEU A 19 -11.06 10.50 -3.18
C LEU A 19 -11.32 11.95 -3.60
N LYS A 20 -12.07 12.73 -2.82
CA LYS A 20 -12.30 14.18 -3.05
C LYS A 20 -11.22 15.06 -2.41
N SER A 21 -10.23 14.49 -1.73
CA SER A 21 -9.12 15.24 -1.13
C SER A 21 -8.23 15.86 -2.21
N GLU A 22 -7.70 17.05 -1.96
CA GLU A 22 -6.69 17.69 -2.80
C GLU A 22 -5.31 17.03 -2.66
N ASP A 23 -5.08 16.25 -1.59
CA ASP A 23 -3.80 15.59 -1.35
C ASP A 23 -3.63 14.37 -2.29
N PRO A 24 -2.62 14.38 -3.17
CA PRO A 24 -2.38 13.27 -4.09
C PRO A 24 -2.04 11.97 -3.35
N CYS A 25 -1.42 12.02 -2.17
CA CYS A 25 -1.13 10.84 -1.35
C CYS A 25 -2.42 10.18 -0.87
N HIS A 26 -3.35 10.97 -0.32
CA HIS A 26 -4.64 10.45 0.12
C HIS A 26 -5.43 9.83 -1.03
N ARG A 27 -5.48 10.50 -2.19
CA ARG A 27 -6.17 9.97 -3.37
C ARG A 27 -5.54 8.69 -3.90
N ALA A 28 -4.20 8.63 -4.01
CA ALA A 28 -3.51 7.45 -4.51
C ALA A 28 -3.75 6.24 -3.59
N LEU A 29 -3.63 6.43 -2.28
CA LEU A 29 -3.92 5.38 -1.30
C LEU A 29 -5.39 4.97 -1.32
N ALA A 30 -6.32 5.92 -1.47
CA ALA A 30 -7.74 5.62 -1.55
C ALA A 30 -8.09 4.78 -2.78
N TRP A 31 -7.53 5.09 -3.96
CA TRP A 31 -7.68 4.26 -5.16
C TRP A 31 -7.08 2.86 -4.97
N CYS A 32 -5.91 2.76 -4.33
CA CYS A 32 -5.29 1.46 -4.06
C CYS A 32 -6.15 0.59 -3.13
N TYR A 33 -6.66 1.16 -2.03
CA TYR A 33 -7.55 0.45 -1.12
C TYR A 33 -8.91 0.12 -1.74
N LEU A 34 -9.43 0.97 -2.62
CA LEU A 34 -10.64 0.68 -3.37
C LEU A 34 -10.45 -0.56 -4.27
N GLY A 35 -9.35 -0.63 -5.02
CA GLY A 35 -9.02 -1.82 -5.82
C GLY A 35 -9.00 -3.08 -4.96
N MET A 36 -8.30 -3.05 -3.83
CA MET A 36 -8.25 -4.17 -2.87
C MET A 36 -9.63 -4.60 -2.36
N LEU A 37 -10.54 -3.65 -2.08
CA LEU A 37 -11.89 -3.98 -1.63
C LEU A 37 -12.71 -4.63 -2.76
N LEU A 38 -12.59 -4.11 -3.98
CA LEU A 38 -13.30 -4.64 -5.14
C LEU A 38 -12.87 -6.08 -5.47
N GLU A 39 -11.58 -6.44 -5.32
CA GLU A 39 -11.13 -7.83 -5.47
C GLU A 39 -11.78 -8.79 -4.46
N ARG A 40 -12.18 -8.27 -3.30
CA ARG A 40 -12.78 -9.06 -2.22
C ARG A 40 -14.31 -9.01 -2.21
N LYS A 41 -14.95 -8.30 -3.15
CA LYS A 41 -16.41 -8.13 -3.17
C LYS A 41 -17.14 -9.46 -3.33
N ASP A 42 -16.53 -10.42 -4.03
CA ASP A 42 -17.11 -11.74 -4.31
C ASP A 42 -16.87 -12.74 -3.15
N THR A 43 -16.24 -12.31 -2.05
CA THR A 43 -16.07 -13.11 -0.83
C THR A 43 -17.30 -13.09 0.09
N PHE A 44 -18.35 -12.36 -0.30
CA PHE A 44 -19.60 -12.24 0.44
C PHE A 44 -20.70 -13.05 -0.23
N SER A 45 -21.46 -13.80 0.57
CA SER A 45 -22.64 -14.53 0.10
C SER A 45 -23.74 -13.60 -0.43
N THR A 46 -23.87 -12.42 0.17
CA THR A 46 -24.79 -11.35 -0.23
C THR A 46 -24.01 -10.23 -0.90
N THR A 47 -24.49 -9.76 -2.05
CA THR A 47 -23.86 -8.65 -2.78
C THR A 47 -23.73 -7.41 -1.88
N PRO A 48 -22.52 -6.87 -1.67
CA PRO A 48 -22.32 -5.67 -0.88
C PRO A 48 -22.92 -4.45 -1.59
N MET A 49 -24.08 -3.98 -1.13
CA MET A 49 -24.79 -2.85 -1.74
C MET A 49 -23.94 -1.56 -1.83
N GLY A 50 -22.94 -1.39 -0.94
CA GLY A 50 -22.05 -0.23 -0.98
C GLY A 50 -21.25 -0.10 -2.28
N VAL A 51 -20.99 -1.20 -3.00
CA VAL A 51 -20.36 -1.17 -4.33
C VAL A 51 -21.28 -0.47 -5.32
N HIS A 52 -22.57 -0.80 -5.30
CA HIS A 52 -23.58 -0.20 -6.16
C HIS A 52 -23.87 1.25 -5.76
N ASP A 53 -24.09 1.51 -4.47
CA ASP A 53 -24.46 2.84 -3.96
C ASP A 53 -23.34 3.88 -4.17
N CYS A 54 -22.09 3.44 -4.23
CA CYS A 54 -20.94 4.28 -4.55
C CYS A 54 -20.64 4.38 -6.06
N GLY A 55 -21.33 3.61 -6.91
CA GLY A 55 -21.16 3.64 -8.37
C GLY A 55 -19.99 2.80 -8.90
N TYR A 56 -19.51 1.80 -8.15
CA TYR A 56 -18.35 0.97 -8.51
C TYR A 56 -18.71 -0.37 -9.16
N SER A 57 -19.98 -0.63 -9.48
CA SER A 57 -20.45 -1.94 -10.00
C SER A 57 -19.74 -2.41 -11.27
N GLY A 58 -19.32 -1.48 -12.14
CA GLY A 58 -18.58 -1.78 -13.37
C GLY A 58 -17.09 -1.43 -13.31
N THR A 59 -16.55 -1.14 -12.12
CA THR A 59 -15.14 -0.76 -11.96
C THR A 59 -14.27 -2.00 -11.80
N ASP A 60 -13.27 -2.15 -12.66
CA ASP A 60 -12.28 -3.22 -12.50
C ASP A 60 -11.26 -2.86 -11.40
N PRO A 61 -10.85 -3.81 -10.54
CA PRO A 61 -9.83 -3.55 -9.54
C PRO A 61 -8.49 -3.08 -10.11
N LEU A 62 -8.08 -3.56 -11.29
CA LEU A 62 -6.84 -3.16 -11.94
C LEU A 62 -6.88 -1.70 -12.40
N ASP A 63 -8.03 -1.21 -12.85
CA ASP A 63 -8.22 0.21 -13.18
C ASP A 63 -8.01 1.10 -11.95
N CYS A 64 -8.43 0.63 -10.78
CA CYS A 64 -8.21 1.34 -9.52
C CYS A 64 -6.72 1.43 -9.18
N PHE A 65 -5.99 0.32 -9.31
CA PHE A 65 -4.54 0.32 -9.10
C PHE A 65 -3.82 1.19 -10.12
N GLY A 66 -4.23 1.15 -11.38
CA GLY A 66 -3.72 2.03 -12.44
C GLY A 66 -3.87 3.51 -12.09
N LYS A 67 -5.06 3.93 -11.63
CA LYS A 67 -5.30 5.30 -11.16
C LYS A 67 -4.43 5.68 -9.97
N ALA A 68 -4.24 4.77 -9.01
CA ALA A 68 -3.36 5.01 -7.86
C ALA A 68 -1.91 5.28 -8.29
N ILE A 69 -1.39 4.46 -9.21
CA ILE A 69 -0.03 4.60 -9.74
C ILE A 69 0.10 5.88 -10.58
N GLU A 70 -0.89 6.19 -11.41
CA GLU A 70 -0.89 7.38 -12.27
C GLU A 70 -0.82 8.68 -11.44
N ILE A 71 -1.54 8.76 -10.33
CA ILE A 71 -1.46 9.90 -9.40
C ILE A 71 -0.06 9.97 -8.74
N ALA A 72 0.53 8.81 -8.44
CA ALA A 72 1.80 8.71 -7.75
C ALA A 72 3.04 8.83 -8.66
N LYS A 73 2.90 8.77 -9.99
CA LYS A 73 3.98 8.47 -10.96
C LYS A 73 5.25 9.33 -10.85
N ASN A 74 5.14 10.55 -10.32
CA ASN A 74 6.26 11.49 -10.18
C ASN A 74 6.64 11.75 -8.71
N GLN A 75 6.09 10.98 -7.77
CA GLN A 75 6.26 11.17 -6.33
C GLN A 75 6.80 9.88 -5.68
N PRO A 76 8.14 9.74 -5.55
CA PRO A 76 8.76 8.56 -4.95
C PRO A 76 8.21 8.19 -3.57
N PRO A 77 7.90 9.13 -2.65
CA PRO A 77 7.31 8.78 -1.35
C PRO A 77 5.96 8.06 -1.47
N ILE A 78 5.12 8.44 -2.44
CA ILE A 78 3.81 7.80 -2.66
C ILE A 78 4.01 6.44 -3.33
N LEU A 79 4.86 6.35 -4.36
CA LEU A 79 5.20 5.09 -5.02
C LEU A 79 5.76 4.06 -4.04
N ASN A 80 6.62 4.47 -3.10
CA ASN A 80 7.14 3.60 -2.04
C ASN A 80 6.04 3.06 -1.13
N ARG A 81 5.06 3.90 -0.75
CA ARG A 81 3.90 3.45 0.03
C ARG A 81 3.06 2.44 -0.75
N LEU A 82 2.77 2.72 -2.02
CA LEU A 82 2.02 1.81 -2.90
C LEU A 82 2.75 0.47 -3.10
N ALA A 83 4.05 0.49 -3.38
CA ALA A 83 4.85 -0.72 -3.54
C ALA A 83 4.79 -1.61 -2.29
N LYS A 84 4.84 -1.01 -1.10
CA LYS A 84 4.69 -1.71 0.18
C LYS A 84 3.31 -2.35 0.32
N ILE A 85 2.25 -1.65 -0.08
CA ILE A 85 0.89 -2.20 -0.08
C ILE A 85 0.79 -3.38 -1.04
N PHE A 86 1.26 -3.24 -2.28
CA PHE A 86 1.25 -4.34 -3.26
C PHE A 86 2.03 -5.56 -2.77
N TYR A 87 3.18 -5.35 -2.13
CA TYR A 87 3.92 -6.43 -1.49
C TYR A 87 3.09 -7.16 -0.43
N PHE A 88 2.41 -6.43 0.46
CA PHE A 88 1.53 -7.04 1.47
C PHE A 88 0.30 -7.73 0.89
N LEU A 89 -0.18 -7.30 -0.28
CA LEU A 89 -1.26 -7.94 -1.00
C LEU A 89 -0.82 -9.18 -1.80
N GLY A 90 0.49 -9.49 -1.82
CA GLY A 90 1.04 -10.58 -2.63
C GLY A 90 1.09 -10.26 -4.13
N LYS A 91 0.84 -9.00 -4.52
CA LYS A 91 0.87 -8.51 -5.91
C LYS A 91 2.31 -8.19 -6.32
N GLN A 92 3.13 -9.23 -6.44
CA GLN A 92 4.58 -9.13 -6.64
C GLN A 92 4.93 -8.28 -7.87
N ASP A 93 4.32 -8.52 -9.02
CA ASP A 93 4.62 -7.79 -10.27
C ASP A 93 4.34 -6.29 -10.14
N MET A 94 3.21 -5.93 -9.51
CA MET A 94 2.89 -4.52 -9.25
C MET A 94 3.86 -3.90 -8.24
N ALA A 95 4.23 -4.63 -7.20
CA ALA A 95 5.22 -4.15 -6.23
C ALA A 95 6.58 -3.90 -6.90
N ILE A 96 7.03 -4.82 -7.76
CA ILE A 96 8.27 -4.71 -8.53
C ILE A 96 8.20 -3.50 -9.47
N GLY A 97 7.15 -3.39 -10.27
CA GLY A 97 6.95 -2.28 -11.20
C GLY A 97 6.93 -0.94 -10.48
N THR A 98 6.19 -0.84 -9.37
CA THR A 98 6.08 0.40 -8.59
C THR A 98 7.42 0.78 -7.94
N CYS A 99 8.21 -0.18 -7.45
CA CYS A 99 9.56 0.09 -6.96
C CYS A 99 10.47 0.61 -8.07
N ASN A 100 10.42 0.01 -9.26
CA ASN A 100 11.23 0.46 -10.40
C ASN A 100 10.85 1.89 -10.80
N MET A 101 9.56 2.21 -10.86
CA MET A 101 9.11 3.59 -11.13
C MET A 101 9.63 4.58 -10.07
N ALA A 102 9.58 4.22 -8.78
CA ALA A 102 10.11 5.08 -7.72
C ALA A 102 11.62 5.33 -7.89
N LEU A 103 12.37 4.28 -8.27
CA LEU A 103 13.80 4.36 -8.53
C LEU A 103 14.11 5.16 -9.81
N ASP A 104 13.28 5.06 -10.84
CA ASP A 104 13.45 5.84 -12.07
C ASP A 104 13.28 7.34 -11.82
N VAL A 105 12.37 7.72 -10.92
CA VAL A 105 12.18 9.12 -10.52
C VAL A 105 13.28 9.59 -9.56
N LEU A 106 13.70 8.76 -8.60
CA LEU A 106 14.73 9.12 -7.61
C LEU A 106 15.66 7.93 -7.34
N ARG A 107 16.85 7.95 -7.96
CA ARG A 107 17.86 6.89 -7.84
C ARG A 107 18.74 6.99 -6.62
N ASP A 108 18.81 8.16 -5.99
CA ASP A 108 19.69 8.39 -4.84
C ASP A 108 19.32 7.43 -3.69
N PRO A 109 20.22 6.51 -3.28
CA PRO A 109 19.93 5.55 -2.23
C PRO A 109 19.72 6.18 -0.86
N GLU A 110 20.31 7.33 -0.56
CA GLU A 110 20.14 8.00 0.74
C GLU A 110 18.74 8.60 0.87
N LEU A 111 18.22 9.14 -0.23
CA LEU A 111 16.89 9.75 -0.28
C LEU A 111 15.77 8.73 -0.58
N ASN A 112 16.09 7.60 -1.23
CA ASN A 112 15.11 6.60 -1.67
C ASN A 112 15.42 5.16 -1.21
N TRP A 113 16.02 5.01 -0.03
CA TRP A 113 16.35 3.70 0.54
C TRP A 113 15.14 2.75 0.64
N GLN A 114 13.92 3.29 0.80
CA GLN A 114 12.68 2.50 0.93
C GLN A 114 12.35 1.69 -0.34
N ALA A 115 12.61 2.25 -1.52
CA ALA A 115 12.40 1.55 -2.78
C ALA A 115 13.32 0.33 -2.88
N TYR A 116 14.61 0.51 -2.58
CA TYR A 116 15.60 -0.56 -2.54
C TYR A 116 15.25 -1.64 -1.51
N CYS A 117 14.87 -1.24 -0.29
CA CYS A 117 14.50 -2.20 0.75
C CYS A 117 13.24 -3.00 0.41
N THR A 118 12.24 -2.38 -0.22
CA THR A 118 11.03 -3.09 -0.67
C THR A 118 11.37 -4.01 -1.83
N ARG A 119 12.12 -3.53 -2.83
CA ARG A 119 12.58 -4.31 -4.00
C ARG A 119 13.38 -5.55 -3.60
N ALA A 120 14.27 -5.44 -2.62
CA ALA A 120 15.09 -6.55 -2.15
C ALA A 120 14.30 -7.66 -1.44
N LYS A 121 13.11 -7.36 -0.92
CA LYS A 121 12.21 -8.37 -0.31
C LYS A 121 11.37 -9.12 -1.34
N LEU A 122 11.23 -8.57 -2.54
CA LEU A 122 10.51 -9.21 -3.63
C LEU A 122 11.42 -10.29 -4.22
N PRO A 123 10.90 -11.50 -4.49
CA PRO A 123 11.69 -12.51 -5.19
C PRO A 123 12.15 -11.91 -6.51
N ALA A 124 13.46 -11.92 -6.76
CA ALA A 124 13.97 -11.52 -8.06
C ALA A 124 13.42 -12.52 -9.08
N LEU A 125 12.63 -12.05 -10.04
CA LEU A 125 12.22 -12.84 -11.20
C LEU A 125 13.46 -12.98 -12.08
N VAL A 126 14.34 -13.90 -11.70
CA VAL A 126 15.46 -14.34 -12.52
C VAL A 126 15.06 -15.70 -13.08
N PRO A 127 14.72 -15.81 -14.38
CA PRO A 127 14.79 -17.09 -15.06
C PRO A 127 16.26 -17.50 -15.03
N ASP A 128 16.55 -18.57 -14.27
CA ASP A 128 17.83 -19.30 -14.21
C ASP A 128 19.09 -18.51 -13.79
N LEU A 129 19.30 -18.39 -12.48
CA LEU A 129 20.67 -18.29 -11.93
C LEU A 129 20.91 -19.42 -10.92
N PRO A 130 22.06 -20.14 -10.99
CA PRO A 130 22.47 -21.07 -9.94
C PRO A 130 22.62 -20.35 -8.58
N PRO A 131 22.53 -21.09 -7.45
CA PRO A 131 22.49 -20.51 -6.11
C PRO A 131 23.68 -19.57 -5.90
N ARG A 132 23.39 -18.27 -5.74
CA ARG A 132 24.42 -17.26 -5.51
C ARG A 132 25.13 -17.55 -4.20
N ALA A 133 26.43 -17.80 -4.30
CA ALA A 133 27.35 -17.71 -3.19
C ALA A 133 27.19 -16.36 -2.50
N HIS A 134 27.17 -16.41 -1.18
CA HIS A 134 27.03 -15.33 -0.21
C HIS A 134 27.70 -14.04 -0.69
N THR A 135 26.91 -13.15 -1.28
CA THR A 135 27.29 -11.75 -1.47
C THR A 135 26.30 -10.96 -0.64
N GLU A 136 26.78 -10.37 0.45
CA GLU A 136 25.94 -9.60 1.37
C GLU A 136 25.16 -8.53 0.59
N PRO A 137 23.84 -8.36 0.86
CA PRO A 137 23.11 -7.27 0.27
C PRO A 137 23.64 -5.95 0.84
N MET A 138 24.11 -5.07 -0.04
CA MET A 138 24.60 -3.71 0.27
C MET A 138 23.57 -2.82 0.99
N CYS A 139 22.36 -3.30 1.26
CA CYS A 139 21.23 -2.59 1.90
C CYS A 139 21.15 -2.74 3.43
N LEU A 140 22.15 -3.34 4.10
CA LEU A 140 22.15 -3.50 5.57
C LEU A 140 23.09 -2.55 6.32
N ARG A 141 23.45 -1.39 5.77
CA ARG A 141 23.90 -0.29 6.62
C ARG A 141 22.68 0.48 7.12
N LYS A 142 22.19 0.10 8.30
CA LYS A 142 21.33 0.98 9.10
C LYS A 142 22.04 2.35 9.18
N PRO A 143 21.35 3.48 9.00
CA PRO A 143 21.97 4.78 9.22
C PRO A 143 22.45 4.80 10.67
N THR A 144 23.77 4.86 10.85
CA THR A 144 24.41 5.00 12.15
C THR A 144 23.93 6.31 12.75
N ARG A 145 23.25 6.20 13.90
CA ARG A 145 22.71 7.31 14.67
C ARG A 145 23.85 8.16 15.24
N SER A 146 24.27 9.19 14.52
CA SER A 146 25.04 10.35 14.99
C SER A 146 25.24 11.28 13.77
N SER A 147 24.70 12.49 13.67
CA SER A 147 24.76 13.58 14.63
C SER A 147 23.63 14.59 14.38
N GLN A 148 22.97 15.00 15.46
CA GLN A 148 22.25 16.27 15.68
C GLN A 148 21.42 16.88 14.53
N PHE A 149 20.11 16.64 14.59
CA PHE A 149 19.13 17.72 14.40
C PHE A 149 18.09 17.64 15.52
N THR A 150 18.17 18.63 16.42
CA THR A 150 17.26 18.84 17.54
C THR A 150 15.89 19.31 17.06
N SER A 151 14.86 18.79 17.74
CA SER A 151 13.54 19.37 17.99
C SER A 151 12.68 19.81 16.79
N LEU A 152 11.64 19.04 16.46
CA LEU A 152 10.24 19.40 16.76
C LEU A 152 9.27 18.30 16.26
N GLN A 153 8.47 17.81 17.21
CA GLN A 153 7.21 17.06 17.07
C GLN A 153 7.24 15.67 16.41
N ALA A 154 6.46 14.69 16.84
CA ALA A 154 5.76 14.33 18.08
C ALA A 154 5.01 13.04 17.68
N GLU A 155 4.95 12.08 18.60
CA GLU A 155 3.97 10.98 18.71
C GLU A 155 3.19 10.48 17.47
N GLU A 156 3.36 9.19 17.17
CA GLU A 156 2.31 8.16 17.40
C GLU A 156 2.95 6.80 17.06
N SER A 157 3.40 6.09 18.09
CA SER A 157 2.63 5.05 18.79
C SER A 157 2.36 3.82 17.92
N SER A 158 3.23 2.84 18.12
CA SER A 158 2.95 1.42 18.02
C SER A 158 1.51 1.08 18.44
N HIS A 159 0.68 0.58 17.52
CA HIS A 159 -0.41 -0.32 17.88
C HIS A 159 -0.59 -1.41 16.81
N PRO A 160 -0.56 -2.70 17.22
CA PRO A 160 -0.95 -3.81 16.36
C PRO A 160 -2.48 -3.83 16.25
N LEU A 161 -2.99 -3.85 15.01
CA LEU A 161 -4.41 -4.05 14.74
C LEU A 161 -4.80 -5.50 15.06
N ILE A 162 -5.32 -5.74 16.26
CA ILE A 162 -6.14 -6.92 16.58
C ILE A 162 -7.54 -6.43 16.89
N PHE A 163 -8.46 -6.67 15.97
CA PHE A 163 -9.90 -6.59 16.20
C PHE A 163 -10.31 -7.72 17.17
N SER A 164 -10.71 -7.37 18.40
CA SER A 164 -11.55 -8.26 19.20
C SER A 164 -12.57 -7.41 19.98
N THR A 165 -13.85 -7.67 19.71
CA THR A 165 -15.00 -6.95 20.28
C THR A 165 -15.55 -7.76 21.45
N THR A 166 -15.62 -7.17 22.64
CA THR A 166 -16.56 -7.61 23.67
C THR A 166 -17.15 -6.37 24.35
N ILE A 167 -18.42 -6.09 24.05
CA ILE A 167 -19.27 -5.19 24.83
C ILE A 167 -20.03 -6.10 25.79
N HIS A 168 -19.97 -5.82 27.08
CA HIS A 168 -21.02 -6.25 27.99
C HIS A 168 -21.46 -5.06 28.86
N MET A 169 -22.77 -4.91 28.91
CA MET A 169 -23.55 -3.88 29.58
C MET A 169 -23.53 -4.04 31.09
N THR A 170 -23.63 -2.91 31.79
CA THR A 170 -24.50 -2.71 32.96
C THR A 170 -24.98 -1.26 32.96
#